data_AF-W2W9Z3-F1
#
_entry.id   AF-W2W9Z3-F1
#
_cell.length_a   1.000
_cell.length_b   1.000
_cell.length_c   1.000
_cell.angle_alpha   90.00
_cell.angle_beta   90.00
_cell.angle_gamma   90.00
#
_symmetry.space_group_name_H-M   'P 1'
#
loop_
_entity.id
_entity.type
_entity.pdbx_description
1 polymer ?
#
loop_
_entity_poly.entity_id
_entity_poly.type
_entity_poly.pdbx_seq_one_letter_code
_entity_poly.pdbx_strand_id
1 'polypeptide(L)'
;MTQEKPGVVQCKKGPDDESIDMDLRRKVDGVLTDVVKAIRMLDHFLDDLPPLAEKAEKIAELHKNIRPYVPDEFQANSIYAAPR
;
A
#
# COMPACT_ATOMS: atom_id res chain seq x y z
N MET A 1 -12.79 -22.46 -1.20
CA MET A 1 -12.83 -21.01 -0.93
C MET A 1 -13.05 -20.32 -2.26
N THR A 2 -14.30 -20.09 -2.62
CA THR A 2 -14.69 -19.44 -3.87
C THR A 2 -15.21 -18.06 -3.52
N GLN A 3 -14.30 -17.11 -3.34
CA GLN A 3 -14.70 -15.71 -3.38
C GLN A 3 -14.81 -15.32 -4.85
N GLU A 4 -15.96 -15.62 -5.46
CA GLU A 4 -16.23 -15.44 -6.90
C GLU A 4 -16.32 -13.96 -7.33
N LYS A 5 -16.01 -13.00 -6.43
CA LYS A 5 -16.15 -11.57 -6.67
C LYS A 5 -14.91 -10.80 -6.23
N PRO A 6 -13.92 -10.61 -7.12
CA PRO A 6 -12.75 -9.79 -6.85
C PRO A 6 -13.14 -8.38 -6.38
N GLY A 7 -12.52 -7.92 -5.30
CA GLY A 7 -12.77 -6.60 -4.74
C GLY A 7 -13.97 -6.47 -3.80
N VAL A 8 -14.70 -7.55 -3.51
CA VAL A 8 -15.74 -7.57 -2.45
C VAL A 8 -15.20 -8.33 -1.24
N VAL A 9 -15.30 -7.76 -0.05
CA VAL A 9 -14.89 -8.39 1.22
C VAL A 9 -16.07 -8.47 2.19
N GLN A 10 -16.09 -9.50 3.03
CA GLN A 10 -17.03 -9.55 4.15
C GLN A 10 -16.41 -8.89 5.38
N CYS A 11 -17.07 -7.87 5.89
CA CYS A 11 -16.67 -7.16 7.09
C CYS A 11 -17.66 -7.43 8.22
N LYS A 12 -17.13 -7.60 9.44
CA LYS A 12 -17.92 -7.67 10.67
C LYS A 12 -17.39 -6.65 11.65
N LYS A 13 -18.28 -5.99 12.39
CA LYS A 13 -17.89 -5.00 13.42
C LYS A 13 -17.37 -5.68 14.68
N GLY A 14 -17.97 -6.81 15.06
CA GLY A 14 -17.55 -7.71 16.13
C GLY A 14 -17.69 -9.18 15.71
N PRO A 15 -17.18 -10.12 16.51
CA PRO A 15 -17.20 -11.55 16.19
C PRO A 15 -18.63 -12.11 16.02
N ASP A 16 -19.57 -11.60 16.81
CA ASP A 16 -20.98 -12.03 16.82
C ASP A 16 -21.88 -11.21 15.89
N ASP A 17 -21.34 -10.13 15.29
CA ASP A 17 -22.11 -9.29 14.38
C ASP A 17 -22.30 -9.97 13.01
N GLU A 18 -23.39 -9.58 12.34
CA GLU A 18 -23.65 -10.00 10.95
C GLU A 18 -22.55 -9.47 10.01
N SER A 19 -22.14 -10.31 9.05
CA SER A 19 -21.21 -9.90 8.01
C SER A 19 -21.92 -9.04 6.97
N ILE A 20 -21.34 -7.89 6.68
CA ILE A 20 -21.73 -7.03 5.56
C ILE A 20 -20.74 -7.22 4.42
N ASP A 21 -21.26 -7.33 3.20
CA ASP A 21 -20.42 -7.29 2.00
C ASP A 21 -20.03 -5.83 1.72
N MET A 22 -18.73 -5.54 1.70
CA MET A 22 -18.16 -4.26 1.32
C MET A 22 -17.44 -4.37 -0.02
N ASP A 23 -17.87 -3.55 -0.98
CA ASP A 23 -17.20 -3.43 -2.27
C ASP A 23 -16.07 -2.40 -2.18
N LEU A 24 -14.83 -2.88 -2.28
CA LEU A 24 -13.61 -2.08 -2.21
C LEU A 24 -13.20 -1.52 -3.57
N ARG A 25 -13.91 -1.87 -4.66
CA ARG A 25 -13.56 -1.35 -5.99
C ARG A 25 -13.77 0.17 -6.01
N ARG A 26 -12.79 0.88 -6.58
CA ARG A 26 -12.86 2.32 -6.73
C ARG A 26 -14.09 2.71 -7.55
N LYS A 27 -14.76 3.78 -7.13
CA LYS A 27 -15.76 4.48 -7.94
C LYS A 27 -15.06 5.63 -8.66
N VAL A 28 -15.22 5.71 -9.98
CA VAL A 28 -14.77 6.85 -10.80
C VAL A 28 -16.03 7.58 -11.22
N ASP A 29 -16.11 8.88 -10.89
CA ASP A 29 -17.31 9.72 -11.12
C ASP A 29 -18.60 9.12 -10.53
N GLY A 30 -18.48 8.47 -9.36
CA GLY A 30 -19.59 7.81 -8.67
C GLY A 30 -19.99 6.44 -9.26
N VAL A 31 -19.42 6.04 -10.41
CA VAL A 31 -19.69 4.76 -11.06
C VAL A 31 -18.67 3.72 -10.62
N LEU A 32 -19.15 2.55 -10.21
CA LEU A 32 -18.29 1.44 -9.81
C LEU A 32 -17.42 1.00 -10.99
N THR A 33 -16.11 0.93 -10.76
CA THR A 33 -15.18 0.50 -11.80
C THR A 33 -15.36 -0.99 -12.04
N ASP A 34 -15.69 -1.36 -13.28
CA ASP A 34 -15.76 -2.75 -13.71
C ASP A 34 -14.42 -3.47 -13.48
N VAL A 35 -14.47 -4.78 -13.23
CA VAL A 35 -13.28 -5.58 -12.91
C VAL A 35 -12.26 -5.56 -14.05
N VAL A 36 -12.70 -5.63 -15.31
CA VAL A 36 -11.82 -5.59 -16.48
C VAL A 36 -11.18 -4.21 -16.60
N LYS A 37 -11.97 -3.15 -16.35
CA LYS A 37 -11.46 -1.78 -16.33
C LYS A 37 -10.44 -1.57 -15.22
N ALA A 38 -10.68 -2.11 -14.02
CA ALA A 38 -9.77 -2.00 -12.88
C ALA A 38 -8.43 -2.71 -13.15
N ILE A 39 -8.47 -3.93 -13.71
CA ILE A 39 -7.28 -4.66 -14.12
C ILE A 39 -6.51 -3.89 -15.19
N ARG A 40 -7.20 -3.40 -16.23
CA ARG A 40 -6.56 -2.62 -17.30
C ARG A 40 -5.93 -1.33 -16.79
N MET A 41 -6.56 -0.66 -15.82
CA MET A 41 -5.98 0.52 -15.15
C MET A 41 -4.67 0.19 -14.43
N LEU A 42 -4.62 -0.95 -13.74
CA LEU A 42 -3.41 -1.40 -13.02
C LEU A 42 -2.30 -1.85 -14.00
N ASP A 43 -2.65 -2.49 -15.11
CA ASP A 43 -1.63 -3.02 -16.03
C ASP A 43 -1.06 -1.94 -16.97
N HIS A 44 -1.87 -0.95 -17.38
CA HIS A 44 -1.51 -0.04 -18.49
C HIS A 44 -1.33 1.42 -18.08
N PHE A 45 -1.78 1.83 -16.89
CA PHE A 45 -1.78 3.23 -16.46
C PHE A 45 -1.04 3.46 -15.15
N LEU A 46 -0.14 2.55 -14.78
CA LEU A 46 0.83 2.83 -13.74
C LEU A 46 1.92 3.71 -14.33
N ASP A 47 1.86 5.00 -14.01
CA ASP A 47 3.00 5.88 -14.20
C ASP A 47 4.07 5.52 -13.17
N ASP A 48 5.33 5.47 -13.61
CA ASP A 48 6.44 5.36 -12.68
C ASP A 48 6.41 6.56 -11.74
N LEU A 49 6.37 6.28 -10.44
CA LEU A 49 6.57 7.33 -9.45
C LEU A 49 7.92 7.98 -9.72
N PRO A 50 7.99 9.32 -9.79
CA PRO A 50 9.28 9.98 -9.90
C PRO A 50 10.16 9.49 -8.74
N PRO A 51 11.47 9.31 -8.95
CA PRO A 51 12.38 8.96 -7.88
C PRO A 51 12.10 9.89 -6.71
N LEU A 52 11.75 9.31 -5.55
CA LEU A 52 11.51 10.11 -4.36
C LEU A 52 12.75 10.97 -4.16
N ALA A 53 12.58 12.29 -4.24
CA ALA A 53 13.70 13.19 -4.01
C ALA A 53 14.32 12.80 -2.67
N GLU A 54 15.61 12.50 -2.67
CA GLU A 54 16.38 12.20 -1.47
C GLU A 54 16.35 13.45 -0.58
N LYS A 55 15.32 13.55 0.25
CA LYS A 55 15.23 14.62 1.24
C LYS A 55 16.27 14.29 2.29
N ALA A 56 17.42 14.97 2.23
CA ALA A 56 18.52 14.77 3.16
C ALA A 56 18.06 14.84 4.63
N GLU A 57 17.08 15.69 4.93
CA GLU A 57 16.43 15.78 6.25
C GLU A 57 15.77 14.45 6.66
N LYS A 58 15.06 13.79 5.74
CA LYS A 58 14.39 12.51 5.99
C LYS A 58 15.38 11.36 6.14
N ILE A 59 16.49 11.38 5.39
CA ILE A 59 17.59 10.41 5.53
C ILE A 59 18.27 10.56 6.90
N ALA A 60 18.53 11.79 7.34
CA ALA A 60 19.08 12.07 8.67
C ALA A 60 18.14 11.63 9.80
N GLU A 61 16.83 11.85 9.63
CA GLU A 61 15.81 11.41 10.58
C GLU A 61 15.74 9.88 10.68
N LEU A 62 15.73 9.17 9.55
CA LEU A 62 15.81 7.71 9.49
C LEU A 62 17.07 7.17 10.19
N HIS A 63 18.22 7.76 9.89
CA HIS A 63 19.49 7.35 10.50
C HIS A 63 19.52 7.58 12.01
N LYS A 64 18.98 8.71 12.49
CA LYS A 64 19.03 9.07 13.92
C LYS A 64 17.98 8.33 14.75
N ASN A 65 16.74 8.30 14.27
CA ASN A 65 15.60 7.88 15.07
C ASN A 65 15.21 6.42 14.84
N ILE A 66 15.50 5.86 13.66
CA ILE A 66 15.02 4.54 13.26
C ILE A 66 16.14 3.51 13.32
N ARG A 67 17.35 3.84 12.81
CA ARG A 67 18.50 2.91 12.76
C ARG A 67 18.77 2.13 14.06
N PRO A 68 18.69 2.71 15.27
CA PRO A 68 18.93 1.96 16.52
C PRO A 68 17.95 0.80 16.77
N TYR A 69 16.78 0.82 16.14
CA TYR A 69 15.73 -0.19 16.28
C TYR A 69 15.68 -1.14 15.07
N VAL A 70 16.57 -0.99 14.10
CA VAL A 70 16.62 -1.83 12.90
C VAL A 70 17.35 -3.13 13.21
N PRO A 71 16.73 -4.31 12.97
CA PRO A 71 17.40 -5.60 13.12
C PRO A 71 18.69 -5.69 12.30
N ASP A 72 19.69 -6.41 12.80
CA ASP A 72 21.03 -6.50 12.19
C ASP A 72 21.00 -6.93 10.72
N GLU A 73 20.07 -7.83 10.36
CA GLU A 73 19.84 -8.30 9.00
C GLU A 73 19.47 -7.19 8.00
N PHE A 74 18.94 -6.06 8.49
CA PHE A 74 18.54 -4.91 7.67
C PHE A 74 19.47 -3.70 7.81
N GLN A 75 20.43 -3.71 8.74
CA GLN A 75 21.32 -2.56 8.98
C GLN A 75 22.25 -2.25 7.80
N ALA A 76 22.53 -3.22 6.93
CA ALA A 76 23.34 -3.04 5.72
C ALA A 76 22.59 -2.31 4.59
N ASN A 77 21.28 -2.09 4.73
CA ASN A 77 20.48 -1.42 3.72
C ASN A 77 20.84 0.07 3.63
N SER A 78 21.03 0.57 2.40
CA SER A 78 21.47 1.95 2.14
C SER A 78 20.51 3.01 2.69
N ILE A 79 19.24 2.66 2.90
CA ILE A 79 18.22 3.55 3.46
C ILE A 79 18.50 3.96 4.92
N TYR A 80 19.31 3.19 5.65
CA TYR A 80 19.74 3.47 7.02
C TYR A 80 21.20 3.90 7.10
N ALA A 81 21.85 4.13 5.96
CA ALA A 81 23.23 4.60 5.93
C ALA A 81 23.33 5.99 6.55
N ALA A 82 24.55 6.36 6.96
CA ALA A 82 24.82 7.73 7.38
C ALA A 82 24.49 8.71 6.24
N PRO A 83 23.89 9.88 6.54
CA PRO A 83 23.73 10.94 5.55
C PRO A 83 25.08 11.29 4.92
N ARG A 84 25.10 11.50 3.59
CA ARG A 84 26.30 11.92 2.85
C ARG A 84 26.57 13.41 2.97
#